data_AF-A0ABD5AZT4-F1
#
_entry.id   AF-A0ABD5AZT4-F1
#
_cell.length_a   1.000
_cell.length_b   1.000
_cell.length_c   1.000
_cell.angle_alpha   90.00
_cell.angle_beta   90.00
_cell.angle_gamma   90.00
#
_symmetry.space_group_name_H-M   'P 1'
#
loop_
_entity.id
_entity.type
_entity.pdbx_description
1 polymer ?
#
loop_
_entity_poly.entity_id
_entity_poly.type
_entity_poly.pdbx_seq_one_letter_code
_entity_poly.pdbx_strand_id
1 'polypeptide(L)'
;EHHVSGIVTFGHLLARAVARDVGRIMGFDETSLNEISKLITHKLGITLEEAYQKPEFKAFVHRNHRNERWFEVSKKLEGLPRHTSTHAAGIIINDQPLFKFAPLTTGDTGLLTQWTMTEAERIGLLKIDFLGLRNLSIIHQ
;
A
#
# COMPACT_ATOMS: atom_id res chain seq x y z
N GLU A 1 -10.29 -25.99 13.82
CA GLU A 1 -9.14 -25.13 13.46
C GLU A 1 -9.26 -24.69 12.00
N HIS A 2 -8.70 -23.54 11.59
CA HIS A 2 -8.78 -22.97 10.21
C HIS A 2 -10.17 -22.54 9.68
N HIS A 3 -11.16 -22.32 10.55
CA HIS A 3 -12.49 -21.82 10.16
C HIS A 3 -12.58 -20.29 10.22
N VAL A 4 -11.59 -19.66 10.85
CA VAL A 4 -11.46 -18.21 11.00
C VAL A 4 -10.06 -17.78 10.55
N SER A 5 -9.98 -16.67 9.84
CA SER A 5 -8.72 -16.09 9.36
C SER A 5 -8.83 -14.58 9.25
N GLY A 6 -7.72 -13.86 9.44
CA GLY A 6 -7.62 -12.47 8.99
C GLY A 6 -7.51 -12.38 7.46
N ILE A 7 -7.48 -11.16 6.94
CA ILE A 7 -7.35 -10.87 5.50
C ILE A 7 -5.99 -10.24 5.21
N VAL A 8 -5.32 -10.65 4.13
CA VAL A 8 -4.10 -9.96 3.67
C VAL A 8 -4.44 -8.61 3.04
N THR A 9 -3.55 -7.65 3.22
CA THR A 9 -3.52 -6.39 2.46
C THR A 9 -2.12 -6.22 1.87
N PHE A 10 -2.03 -5.36 0.86
CA PHE A 10 -0.75 -5.04 0.23
C PHE A 10 -0.43 -3.57 0.41
N GLY A 11 0.73 -3.29 0.99
CA GLY A 11 1.32 -1.96 0.93
C GLY A 11 1.85 -1.73 -0.48
N HIS A 12 1.50 -0.59 -1.09
CA HIS A 12 1.90 -0.28 -2.47
C HIS A 12 3.01 0.79 -2.50
N LEU A 13 3.75 0.82 -3.60
CA LEU A 13 4.74 1.82 -3.93
C LEU A 13 4.06 3.15 -4.33
N LEU A 14 3.59 3.91 -3.33
CA LEU A 14 3.00 5.24 -3.56
C LEU A 14 4.06 6.25 -4.02
N ALA A 15 3.64 7.32 -4.69
CA ALA A 15 4.49 8.32 -5.35
C ALA A 15 5.77 8.68 -4.57
N ARG A 16 5.64 9.07 -3.29
CA ARG A 16 6.80 9.44 -2.47
C ARG A 16 7.69 8.26 -2.10
N ALA A 17 7.11 7.10 -1.81
CA ALA A 17 7.86 5.90 -1.45
C ALA A 17 8.68 5.40 -2.64
N VAL A 18 8.03 5.27 -3.81
CA VAL A 18 8.70 4.84 -5.05
C VAL A 18 9.81 5.80 -5.46
N ALA A 19 9.53 7.11 -5.41
CA ALA A 19 10.49 8.16 -5.74
C ALA A 19 11.77 8.08 -4.89
N ARG A 20 11.60 7.87 -3.57
CA ARG A 20 12.74 7.74 -2.65
C ARG A 20 13.49 6.42 -2.82
N ASP A 21 12.78 5.32 -3.01
CA ASP A 21 13.42 4.00 -3.10
C ASP A 21 14.19 3.83 -4.40
N VAL A 22 13.61 4.26 -5.53
CA VAL A 22 14.33 4.30 -6.81
C VAL A 22 15.52 5.26 -6.72
N GLY A 23 15.35 6.43 -6.08
CA GLY A 23 16.45 7.36 -5.84
C GLY A 23 17.60 6.72 -5.06
N ARG A 24 17.29 6.02 -3.96
CA ARG A 24 18.29 5.33 -3.13
C ARG A 24 19.02 4.25 -3.94
N ILE A 25 18.30 3.43 -4.70
CA ILE A 25 18.88 2.38 -5.55
C ILE A 25 19.78 2.98 -6.63
N MET A 26 19.39 4.11 -7.20
CA MET A 26 20.19 4.84 -8.19
C MET A 26 21.34 5.63 -7.57
N GLY A 27 21.52 5.60 -6.25
CA GLY A 27 22.63 6.23 -5.52
C GLY A 27 22.46 7.72 -5.22
N PHE A 28 21.22 8.22 -5.15
CA PHE A 28 20.95 9.61 -4.76
C PHE A 28 21.40 9.81 -3.31
N ASP A 29 22.00 10.96 -3.01
CA ASP A 29 22.39 11.30 -1.66
C ASP A 29 21.17 11.71 -0.81
N GLU A 30 21.34 11.75 0.50
CA GLU A 30 20.26 12.12 1.43
C GLU A 30 19.69 13.52 1.14
N THR A 31 20.51 14.45 0.64
CA THR A 31 20.05 15.78 0.21
C THR A 31 19.01 15.68 -0.90
N SER A 32 19.33 14.93 -1.96
CA SER A 32 18.42 14.72 -3.10
C SER A 32 17.18 13.93 -2.68
N LEU A 33 17.31 12.92 -1.82
CA LEU A 33 16.18 12.15 -1.31
C LEU A 33 15.22 13.00 -0.46
N ASN A 34 15.77 13.96 0.30
CA ASN A 34 15.00 14.91 1.08
C ASN A 34 14.36 15.99 0.20
N GLU A 35 15.03 16.41 -0.86
CA GLU A 35 14.46 17.30 -1.87
C GLU A 35 13.25 16.64 -2.56
N ILE A 36 13.39 15.41 -3.05
CA ILE A 36 12.29 14.61 -3.63
C ILE A 36 11.09 14.54 -2.68
N SER A 37 11.36 14.24 -1.40
CA SER A 37 10.35 14.16 -0.33
C SER A 37 9.54 15.44 -0.16
N LYS A 38 10.15 16.61 -0.37
CA LYS A 38 9.52 17.92 -0.22
C LYS A 38 8.74 18.30 -1.48
N LEU A 39 9.26 17.97 -2.65
CA LEU A 39 8.62 18.30 -3.93
C LEU A 39 7.32 17.51 -4.15
N ILE A 40 7.22 16.29 -3.61
CA ILE A 40 5.98 15.48 -3.66
C ILE A 40 5.09 15.86 -2.47
N THR A 41 3.93 16.43 -2.76
CA THR A 41 3.00 16.95 -1.73
C THR A 41 2.38 15.85 -0.88
N HIS A 42 2.11 16.15 0.39
CA HIS A 42 1.38 15.27 1.31
C HIS A 42 -0.14 15.25 1.03
N LYS A 43 -0.52 14.90 -0.19
CA LYS A 43 -1.93 14.66 -0.56
C LYS A 43 -2.14 13.14 -0.65
N LEU A 44 -3.20 12.64 -0.01
CA LEU A 44 -3.58 11.23 -0.12
C LEU A 44 -3.87 10.89 -1.58
N GLY A 45 -3.24 9.83 -2.10
CA GLY A 45 -3.43 9.39 -3.48
C GLY A 45 -2.71 10.24 -4.54
N ILE A 46 -1.76 11.11 -4.15
CA ILE A 46 -0.94 11.83 -5.14
C ILE A 46 -0.17 10.85 -6.02
N THR A 47 -0.14 11.13 -7.32
CA THR A 47 0.67 10.39 -8.31
C THR A 47 1.92 11.17 -8.71
N LEU A 48 2.93 10.48 -9.24
CA LEU A 48 4.10 11.11 -9.84
C LEU A 48 3.75 12.01 -11.03
N GLU A 49 2.70 11.67 -11.78
CA GLU A 49 2.22 12.49 -12.91
C GLU A 49 1.59 13.79 -12.43
N GLU A 50 0.79 13.75 -11.37
CA GLU A 50 0.26 14.95 -10.73
C GLU A 50 1.38 15.81 -10.13
N ALA A 51 2.34 15.18 -9.44
CA ALA A 51 3.50 15.88 -8.87
C ALA A 51 4.33 16.56 -9.98
N TYR A 52 4.45 15.90 -11.13
CA TYR A 52 5.12 16.42 -12.31
C TYR A 52 4.48 17.68 -12.88
N GLN A 53 3.21 18.01 -12.59
CA GLN A 53 2.64 19.27 -13.05
C GLN A 53 3.26 20.50 -12.37
N LYS A 54 3.93 20.33 -11.23
CA LYS A 54 4.58 21.43 -10.50
C LYS A 54 5.90 21.83 -11.16
N PRO A 55 6.13 23.13 -11.45
CA PRO A 55 7.37 23.60 -12.09
C PRO A 55 8.64 23.16 -11.36
N GLU A 56 8.63 23.19 -10.02
CA GLU A 56 9.75 22.79 -9.17
C GLU A 56 10.12 21.31 -9.35
N PHE A 57 9.10 20.43 -9.43
CA PHE A 57 9.32 19.00 -9.65
C PHE A 57 9.80 18.74 -11.09
N LYS A 58 9.24 19.42 -12.10
CA LYS A 58 9.76 19.34 -13.49
C LYS A 58 11.23 19.75 -13.56
N ALA A 59 11.59 20.85 -12.89
CA ALA A 59 12.97 21.34 -12.84
C ALA A 59 13.91 20.32 -12.18
N PHE A 60 13.45 19.62 -11.14
CA PHE A 60 14.22 18.53 -10.53
C PHE A 60 14.40 17.35 -11.51
N VAL A 61 13.34 16.95 -12.21
CA VAL A 61 13.39 15.85 -13.20
C VAL A 61 14.36 16.18 -14.33
N HIS A 62 14.32 17.39 -14.88
CA HIS A 62 15.17 17.81 -16.00
C HIS A 62 16.54 18.36 -15.59
N ARG A 63 16.94 18.23 -14.32
CA ARG A 63 18.23 18.74 -13.84
C ARG A 63 19.41 18.09 -14.57
N ASN A 64 19.29 16.80 -14.90
CA ASN A 64 20.29 16.02 -15.63
C ASN A 64 19.67 14.70 -16.11
N HIS A 65 20.39 13.99 -16.98
CA HIS A 65 19.92 12.72 -17.55
C HIS A 65 19.63 11.62 -16.50
N ARG A 66 20.35 11.63 -15.37
CA ARG A 66 20.14 10.67 -14.28
C ARG A 66 18.79 10.90 -13.60
N ASN A 67 18.38 12.15 -13.42
CA ASN A 67 17.08 12.52 -12.85
C ASN A 67 15.93 12.18 -13.81
N GLU A 68 16.11 12.38 -15.11
CA GLU A 68 15.11 11.98 -16.10
C GLU A 68 14.92 10.46 -16.08
N ARG A 69 16.01 9.70 -16.08
CA ARG A 69 15.96 8.24 -15.99
C ARG A 69 15.33 7.75 -14.68
N TRP A 70 15.65 8.41 -13.58
CA TRP A 70 15.02 8.14 -12.28
C TRP A 70 13.51 8.31 -12.33
N PHE A 71 13.03 9.37 -12.97
CA PHE A 71 11.60 9.63 -13.08
C PHE A 71 10.89 8.59 -13.95
N GLU A 72 11.48 8.21 -15.09
CA GLU A 72 10.95 7.15 -15.96
C GLU A 72 10.79 5.81 -15.22
N VAL A 73 11.81 5.41 -14.46
CA VAL A 73 11.78 4.16 -13.68
C VAL A 73 10.75 4.27 -12.56
N SER A 74 10.72 5.41 -11.86
CA SER A 74 9.77 5.65 -10.77
C SER A 74 8.31 5.56 -11.24
N LYS A 75 8.00 6.12 -12.42
CA LYS A 75 6.67 6.03 -13.03
C LYS A 75 6.24 4.59 -13.35
N LYS A 76 7.18 3.73 -13.75
CA LYS A 76 6.87 2.32 -14.05
C LYS A 76 6.62 1.47 -12.80
N LEU A 77 7.18 1.89 -11.67
CA LEU A 77 7.08 1.15 -10.40
C LEU A 77 6.00 1.71 -9.47
N GLU A 78 5.50 2.92 -9.74
CA GLU A 78 4.41 3.52 -8.98
C GLU A 78 3.17 2.61 -8.96
N GLY A 79 2.62 2.41 -7.77
CA GLY A 79 1.42 1.61 -7.58
C GLY A 79 1.65 0.10 -7.54
N LEU A 80 2.88 -0.41 -7.75
CA LEU A 80 3.14 -1.83 -7.60
C LEU A 80 3.06 -2.28 -6.12
N PRO A 81 2.58 -3.50 -5.83
CA PRO A 81 2.65 -4.09 -4.50
C PRO A 81 4.09 -4.18 -4.01
N ARG A 82 4.33 -3.80 -2.75
CA ARG A 82 5.66 -3.79 -2.12
C ARG A 82 5.82 -4.90 -1.09
N HIS A 83 4.84 -5.04 -0.21
CA HIS A 83 4.88 -5.99 0.90
C HIS A 83 3.47 -6.38 1.31
N THR A 84 3.34 -7.56 1.88
CA THR A 84 2.14 -8.03 2.55
C THR A 84 2.00 -7.36 3.92
N SER A 85 0.75 -7.11 4.32
CA SER A 85 0.38 -6.65 5.65
C SER A 85 -0.96 -7.28 6.04
N THR A 86 -1.34 -7.18 7.31
CA THR A 86 -2.64 -7.65 7.79
C THR A 86 -3.69 -6.55 7.61
N HIS A 87 -4.85 -6.90 7.05
CA HIS A 87 -6.00 -6.01 7.08
C HIS A 87 -6.38 -5.74 8.52
N ALA A 88 -6.29 -4.47 8.94
CA ALA A 88 -6.56 -4.09 10.33
C ALA A 88 -8.03 -4.28 10.77
N ALA A 89 -8.92 -4.70 9.87
CA ALA A 89 -10.37 -4.67 10.09
C ALA A 89 -11.08 -5.96 9.69
N GLY A 90 -10.65 -6.70 8.66
CA GLY A 90 -11.42 -7.85 8.20
C GLY A 90 -11.01 -9.17 8.85
N ILE A 91 -12.00 -9.91 9.40
CA ILE A 91 -11.90 -11.36 9.60
C ILE A 91 -12.86 -12.08 8.67
N ILE A 92 -12.48 -13.29 8.25
CA ILE A 92 -13.30 -14.20 7.47
C ILE A 92 -13.69 -15.38 8.36
N ILE A 93 -14.94 -15.80 8.27
CA ILE A 93 -15.50 -16.94 8.99
C ILE A 93 -16.23 -17.85 8.01
N ASN A 94 -16.03 -19.17 8.14
CA ASN A 94 -16.76 -20.16 7.36
C ASN A 94 -17.08 -21.42 8.18
N ASP A 95 -18.13 -22.15 7.81
CA ASP A 95 -18.58 -23.39 8.46
C ASP A 95 -17.67 -24.60 8.17
N GLN A 96 -16.91 -24.52 7.08
CA GLN A 96 -15.88 -25.47 6.68
C GLN A 96 -14.48 -24.82 6.70
N PRO A 97 -13.39 -25.62 6.79
CA PRO A 97 -12.03 -25.10 6.78
C PRO A 97 -11.73 -24.19 5.58
N LEU A 98 -11.17 -23.01 5.84
CA LEU A 98 -11.00 -21.93 4.86
C LEU A 98 -10.05 -22.30 3.71
N PHE A 99 -9.10 -23.21 3.93
CA PHE A 99 -8.18 -23.67 2.89
C PHE A 99 -8.88 -24.39 1.73
N LYS A 100 -10.13 -24.81 1.90
CA LYS A 100 -10.96 -25.36 0.82
C LYS A 100 -11.45 -24.29 -0.17
N PHE A 101 -11.48 -23.02 0.26
CA PHE A 101 -12.07 -21.92 -0.50
C PHE A 101 -11.02 -20.89 -0.91
N ALA A 102 -10.01 -20.65 -0.07
CA ALA A 102 -8.95 -19.68 -0.34
C ALA A 102 -7.58 -20.19 0.17
N PRO A 103 -6.48 -19.88 -0.54
CA PRO A 103 -5.13 -20.16 -0.04
C PRO A 103 -4.85 -19.32 1.21
N LEU A 104 -4.20 -19.94 2.20
CA LEU A 104 -3.90 -19.33 3.48
C LEU A 104 -2.39 -19.10 3.63
N THR A 105 -2.01 -18.11 4.44
CA THR A 105 -0.64 -17.82 4.82
C THR A 105 -0.57 -17.43 6.29
N THR A 106 0.59 -17.62 6.90
CA THR A 106 0.85 -17.10 8.25
C THR A 106 1.27 -15.63 8.13
N GLY A 107 0.52 -14.74 8.78
CA GLY A 107 0.93 -13.36 9.02
C GLY A 107 1.43 -13.16 10.45
N ASP A 108 1.83 -11.94 10.77
CA ASP A 108 2.44 -11.60 12.07
C ASP A 108 1.52 -11.89 13.25
N THR A 109 0.20 -11.75 13.06
CA THR A 109 -0.82 -11.88 14.11
C THR A 109 -1.64 -13.17 14.02
N GLY A 110 -1.30 -14.09 13.09
CA GLY A 110 -2.01 -15.34 12.90
C GLY A 110 -2.28 -15.68 11.44
N LEU A 111 -3.27 -16.57 11.23
CA LEU A 111 -3.64 -17.06 9.90
C LEU A 111 -4.33 -15.95 9.08
N LEU A 112 -3.89 -15.77 7.84
CA LEU A 112 -4.45 -14.84 6.87
C LEU A 112 -4.88 -15.59 5.61
N THR A 113 -5.96 -15.13 4.97
CA THR A 113 -6.20 -15.47 3.56
C THR A 113 -5.22 -14.71 2.70
N GLN A 114 -4.70 -15.33 1.64
CA GLN A 114 -3.85 -14.66 0.64
C GLN A 114 -4.66 -13.81 -0.35
N TRP A 115 -5.99 -13.82 -0.24
CA TRP A 115 -6.87 -12.98 -1.03
C TRP A 115 -7.19 -11.69 -0.28
N THR A 116 -7.20 -10.56 -1.00
CA THR A 116 -7.60 -9.30 -0.38
C THR A 116 -9.10 -9.29 -0.08
N MET A 117 -9.55 -8.28 0.65
CA MET A 117 -10.96 -8.11 1.02
C MET A 117 -11.89 -8.22 -0.18
N THR A 118 -11.52 -7.63 -1.31
CA THR A 118 -12.36 -7.61 -2.52
C THR A 118 -12.47 -8.99 -3.15
N GLU A 119 -11.37 -9.75 -3.24
CA GLU A 119 -11.37 -11.11 -3.80
C GLU A 119 -12.08 -12.09 -2.86
N ALA A 120 -11.87 -11.97 -1.55
CA ALA A 120 -12.58 -12.79 -0.57
C ALA A 120 -14.10 -12.59 -0.62
N GLU A 121 -14.57 -11.35 -0.80
CA GLU A 121 -15.98 -11.04 -0.98
C GLU A 121 -16.55 -11.62 -2.28
N ARG A 122 -15.78 -11.55 -3.37
CA ARG A 122 -16.20 -12.08 -4.68
C ARG A 122 -16.45 -13.59 -4.68
N ILE A 123 -15.80 -14.34 -3.79
CA ILE A 123 -16.01 -15.78 -3.67
C ILE A 123 -17.05 -16.16 -2.59
N GLY A 124 -17.73 -15.18 -2.01
CA GLY A 124 -18.86 -15.40 -1.11
C GLY A 124 -18.47 -15.74 0.32
N LEU A 125 -17.22 -15.46 0.74
CA LEU A 125 -16.84 -15.65 2.14
C LEU A 125 -17.44 -14.57 3.02
N LEU A 126 -18.07 -14.99 4.12
CA LEU A 126 -18.62 -14.07 5.12
C LEU A 126 -17.48 -13.33 5.81
N LYS A 127 -17.52 -11.99 5.75
CA LYS A 127 -16.56 -11.11 6.41
C LYS A 127 -17.20 -10.30 7.53
N ILE A 128 -16.40 -9.98 8.54
CA ILE A 128 -16.74 -9.02 9.60
C ILE A 128 -15.64 -7.97 9.64
N ASP A 129 -16.01 -6.70 9.45
CA ASP A 129 -15.09 -5.57 9.50
C ASP A 129 -15.10 -4.91 10.89
N PHE A 130 -13.93 -4.83 11.54
CA PHE A 130 -13.70 -4.03 12.74
C PHE A 130 -13.55 -2.57 12.36
N LEU A 131 -14.50 -1.74 12.81
CA LEU A 131 -14.47 -0.30 12.62
C LEU A 131 -13.95 0.36 13.89
N GLY A 132 -12.80 1.04 13.80
CA GLY A 132 -12.18 1.75 14.93
C GLY A 132 -12.87 3.07 15.32
N LEU A 133 -14.08 3.34 14.84
CA LEU A 133 -14.83 4.54 15.19
C LEU A 133 -15.37 4.42 16.62
N ARG A 134 -15.17 5.47 17.41
CA ARG A 134 -15.59 5.51 18.82
C ARG A 134 -17.01 6.04 19.03
N ASN A 135 -17.73 6.37 17.97
CA ASN A 135 -19.05 7.01 18.05
C ASN A 135 -20.03 6.18 18.89
N LEU A 136 -20.08 4.86 18.65
CA LEU A 136 -20.93 3.96 19.42
C LEU A 136 -20.48 3.85 20.89
N SER A 137 -19.17 3.85 21.13
CA SER A 137 -18.62 3.88 22.50
C SER A 137 -19.00 5.15 23.25
N ILE A 138 -19.08 6.30 22.58
CA ILE A 138 -19.49 7.58 23.16
C ILE A 138 -20.99 7.59 23.49
N ILE A 139 -21.84 7.02 22.63
CA ILE A 139 -23.29 6.95 22.86
C ILE A 139 -23.65 6.05 24.06
N HIS A 140 -22.82 5.05 24.34
CA HIS A 140 -23.02 4.11 25.44
C HIS A 140 -22.27 4.47 26.74
N GLN A 141 -21.64 5.64 26.80
CA GLN A 141 -21.15 6.24 28.05
C GLN A 141 -22.25 7.06 28.72
#